data_AF-A0A349D206-F1
#
_entry.id   AF-A0A349D206-F1
#
_cell.length_a   1.000
_cell.length_b   1.000
_cell.length_c   1.000
_cell.angle_alpha   90.00
_cell.angle_beta   90.00
_cell.angle_gamma   90.00
#
_symmetry.space_group_name_H-M   'P 1'
#
loop_
_entity.id
_entity.type
_entity.pdbx_description
1 polymer ?
#
loop_
_entity_poly.entity_id
_entity_poly.type
_entity_poly.pdbx_seq_one_letter_code
_entity_poly.pdbx_strand_id
1 'polypeptide(L)'
;MDKHDLLRQLSVLAEQHLVSEQEVLQALRQGKSSPSQHGTASRFTEILYYIGGLIIFIGITVLIVQNWEMLNSITRILVTLGVGIAAYVMGVLYMQRKITQNLTTAFFFLSTILLPTGLFITFHEAGFDVETAGTNVVISGILLGTYLASYSLYKRNFFLLFTIIYATWLFFAFTSLLFGGNPILVEWKFYAYRVMITGLSFIFIGYSFRDHERRKMLTGPLYAFGILGFLASTLALGGWRPEQSLVWELLFPGIDLAVIFLGVVFKTRAFLVFGAMFLMAYILKITSEYFSSGFGWPLSLVLLGLVFIAIGYFTYHLNRKYLG
;
A
#
# COMPACT_ATOMS: atom_id res chain seq x y z
N MET A 1 14.81 -33.18 -7.29
CA MET A 1 15.43 -34.43 -6.81
C MET A 1 14.40 -35.14 -5.98
N ASP A 2 14.03 -36.36 -6.36
CA ASP A 2 12.98 -37.08 -5.66
C ASP A 2 13.52 -37.67 -4.34
N LYS A 3 12.65 -37.87 -3.34
CA LYS A 3 13.06 -38.32 -1.99
C LYS A 3 13.83 -39.65 -2.05
N HIS A 4 13.44 -40.53 -2.96
CA HIS A 4 14.05 -41.85 -3.14
C HIS A 4 15.45 -41.74 -3.77
N ASP A 5 15.66 -40.82 -4.71
CA ASP A 5 16.98 -40.61 -5.34
C ASP A 5 17.99 -40.04 -4.35
N LEU A 6 17.53 -39.16 -3.45
CA LEU A 6 18.37 -38.51 -2.44
C LEU A 6 18.88 -39.50 -1.39
N LEU A 7 18.01 -40.41 -0.94
CA LEU A 7 18.39 -41.47 0.01
C LEU A 7 19.34 -42.50 -0.63
N ARG A 8 19.16 -42.80 -1.92
CA ARG A 8 20.05 -43.71 -2.67
C ARG A 8 21.44 -43.11 -2.88
N GLN A 9 21.54 -41.80 -3.12
CA GLN A 9 22.84 -41.13 -3.19
C GLN A 9 23.53 -41.08 -1.83
N LEU A 10 22.79 -40.83 -0.75
CA LEU A 10 23.32 -40.88 0.62
C LEU A 10 23.87 -42.26 0.99
N SER A 11 23.18 -43.34 0.60
CA SER A 11 23.66 -44.71 0.87
C SER A 11 24.95 -45.03 0.12
N VAL A 12 25.07 -44.62 -1.15
CA VAL A 12 26.29 -44.82 -1.95
C VAL A 12 27.47 -44.03 -1.37
N LEU A 13 27.24 -42.80 -0.90
CA LEU A 13 28.27 -41.97 -0.28
C LEU A 13 28.72 -42.50 1.08
N ALA A 14 27.81 -43.12 1.84
CA ALA A 14 28.13 -43.77 3.11
C ALA A 14 28.95 -45.06 2.90
N GLU A 15 28.62 -45.87 1.89
CA GLU A 15 29.41 -47.06 1.53
C GLU A 15 30.85 -46.71 1.13
N GLN A 16 31.03 -45.57 0.44
CA GLN A 16 32.34 -45.06 0.05
C GLN A 16 33.15 -44.42 1.20
N HIS A 17 32.64 -44.45 2.44
CA HIS A 17 33.23 -43.80 3.62
C HIS A 17 33.47 -42.29 3.45
N LEU A 18 32.81 -41.66 2.47
CA LEU A 18 32.95 -40.23 2.18
C LEU A 18 32.10 -39.35 3.10
N VAL A 19 31.07 -39.94 3.73
CA VAL A 19 30.18 -39.25 4.67
C VAL A 19 29.87 -40.19 5.83
N SER A 20 30.17 -39.76 7.06
CA SER A 20 29.86 -40.57 8.25
C SER A 20 28.43 -40.37 8.73
N GLU A 21 27.88 -41.35 9.45
CA GLU A 21 26.56 -41.24 10.10
C GLU A 21 26.48 -40.00 11.01
N GLN A 22 27.59 -39.66 11.68
CA GLN A 22 27.67 -38.49 12.55
C GLN A 22 27.59 -37.18 11.76
N GLU A 23 28.21 -37.12 10.57
CA GLU A 23 28.15 -35.94 9.69
C GLU A 23 26.76 -35.75 9.08
N VAL A 24 26.10 -36.83 8.68
CA VAL A 24 24.71 -36.77 8.19
C VAL A 24 23.79 -36.32 9.32
N LEU A 25 23.90 -36.90 10.51
CA LEU A 25 23.12 -36.50 11.67
C LEU A 25 23.41 -35.06 12.10
N GLN A 26 24.66 -34.60 11.97
CA GLN A 26 25.04 -33.21 12.26
C GLN A 26 24.48 -32.25 11.21
N ALA A 27 24.51 -32.59 9.92
CA ALA A 27 23.89 -31.79 8.85
C ALA A 27 22.36 -31.74 8.99
N LEU A 28 21.73 -32.84 9.38
CA LEU A 28 20.29 -32.93 9.64
C LEU A 28 19.90 -32.15 10.90
N ARG A 29 20.75 -32.20 11.93
CA ARG A 29 20.63 -31.36 13.12
C ARG A 29 20.86 -29.91 12.77
N GLN A 30 21.85 -29.52 11.96
CA GLN A 30 22.03 -28.13 11.51
C GLN A 30 20.86 -27.65 10.65
N GLY A 31 20.29 -28.50 9.80
CA GLY A 31 19.07 -28.21 9.03
C GLY A 31 17.83 -28.03 9.92
N LYS A 32 17.73 -28.78 11.03
CA LYS A 32 16.66 -28.64 12.04
C LYS A 32 16.92 -27.55 13.09
N SER A 33 18.19 -27.24 13.36
CA SER A 33 18.71 -26.24 14.32
C SER A 33 19.03 -24.90 13.66
N SER A 34 18.72 -24.77 12.37
CA SER A 34 18.62 -23.49 11.69
C SER A 34 17.15 -23.05 11.56
N PRO A 35 16.36 -22.93 12.65
CA PRO A 35 15.32 -21.93 12.66
C PRO A 35 16.03 -20.59 12.82
N SER A 36 16.52 -20.01 11.73
CA SER A 36 16.73 -18.56 11.58
C SER A 36 17.12 -17.83 12.88
N GLN A 37 18.23 -18.17 13.53
CA GLN A 37 18.69 -17.48 14.74
C GLN A 37 19.13 -16.04 14.46
N HIS A 38 19.29 -15.66 13.19
CA HIS A 38 19.44 -14.27 12.75
C HIS A 38 18.09 -13.51 12.68
N GLY A 39 16.95 -14.15 12.98
CA GLY A 39 15.62 -13.58 12.77
C GLY A 39 15.01 -12.89 13.99
N THR A 40 15.19 -13.40 15.22
CA THR A 40 14.40 -12.90 16.37
C THR A 40 15.06 -11.70 17.05
N ALA A 41 16.36 -11.75 17.30
CA ALA A 41 17.11 -10.61 17.86
C ALA A 41 17.12 -9.41 16.88
N SER A 42 17.33 -9.67 15.59
CA SER A 42 17.30 -8.64 14.55
C SER A 42 15.92 -7.98 14.41
N ARG A 43 14.82 -8.75 14.47
CA ARG A 43 13.45 -8.20 14.48
C ARG A 43 13.16 -7.38 15.73
N PHE A 44 13.63 -7.80 16.90
CA PHE A 44 13.44 -7.04 18.13
C PHE A 44 14.16 -5.68 18.06
N THR A 45 15.40 -5.66 17.56
CA THR A 45 16.15 -4.42 17.31
C THR A 45 15.46 -3.53 16.27
N GLU A 46 14.87 -4.12 15.23
CA GLU A 46 14.12 -3.38 14.22
C GLU A 46 12.87 -2.71 14.80
N ILE A 47 12.09 -3.45 15.60
CA ILE A 47 10.93 -2.91 16.31
C ILE A 47 11.35 -1.78 17.24
N LEU A 48 12.44 -1.93 17.97
CA LEU A 48 12.99 -0.88 18.84
C LEU A 48 13.36 0.39 18.05
N TYR A 49 13.93 0.28 16.85
CA TYR A 49 14.24 1.45 16.03
C TYR A 49 12.99 2.19 15.55
N TYR A 50 11.95 1.47 15.11
CA TYR A 50 10.68 2.10 14.71
C TYR A 50 9.94 2.71 15.91
N ILE A 51 9.93 2.02 17.06
CA ILE A 51 9.37 2.56 18.31
C ILE A 51 10.13 3.80 18.73
N GLY A 52 11.47 3.78 18.71
CA GLY A 52 12.30 4.94 19.02
C GLY A 52 12.00 6.12 18.11
N GLY A 53 11.86 5.89 16.80
CA GLY A 53 11.43 6.92 15.86
C GLY A 53 10.05 7.50 16.16
N LEU A 54 9.08 6.65 16.51
CA LEU A 54 7.74 7.09 16.90
C LEU A 54 7.76 7.90 18.21
N ILE A 55 8.55 7.47 19.19
CA ILE A 55 8.74 8.20 20.45
C ILE A 55 9.37 9.57 20.17
N ILE A 56 10.38 9.66 19.30
CA ILE A 56 10.97 10.93 18.88
C ILE A 56 9.91 11.84 18.25
N PHE A 57 9.10 11.31 17.32
CA PHE A 57 8.04 12.07 16.68
C PHE A 57 7.00 12.59 17.69
N ILE A 58 6.53 11.73 18.59
CA ILE A 58 5.57 12.11 19.65
C ILE A 58 6.20 13.13 20.59
N GLY A 59 7.44 12.91 21.02
CA GLY A 59 8.17 13.82 21.91
C GLY A 59 8.33 15.21 21.31
N ILE A 60 8.71 15.30 20.02
CA ILE A 60 8.79 16.58 19.29
C ILE A 60 7.42 17.24 19.23
N THR A 61 6.37 16.49 18.87
CA THR A 61 5.00 17.01 18.76
C THR A 61 4.51 17.57 20.10
N VAL A 62 4.68 16.81 21.19
CA VAL A 62 4.30 17.22 22.55
C VAL A 62 5.10 18.43 22.99
N LEU A 63 6.42 18.45 22.76
CA LEU A 63 7.29 19.58 23.09
C LEU A 63 6.78 20.86 22.43
N ILE A 64 6.43 20.81 21.14
CA ILE A 64 5.94 21.99 20.41
C ILE A 64 4.58 22.44 20.91
N VAL A 65 3.63 21.51 21.04
CA VAL A 65 2.25 21.85 21.46
C VAL A 65 2.22 22.43 22.87
N GLN A 66 2.99 21.85 23.80
CA GLN A 66 3.01 22.33 25.19
C GLN A 66 3.79 23.63 25.36
N ASN A 67 4.83 23.85 24.55
CA ASN A 67 5.68 25.03 24.66
C ASN A 67 5.42 26.03 23.54
N TRP A 68 4.25 25.98 22.88
CA TRP A 68 3.95 26.82 21.73
C TRP A 68 4.25 28.27 22.05
N GLU A 69 3.56 28.86 23.03
CA GLU A 69 3.72 30.27 23.43
C GLU A 69 5.12 30.63 23.94
N MET A 70 5.89 29.66 24.45
CA MET A 70 7.24 29.91 24.97
C MET A 70 8.34 29.86 23.90
N LEU A 71 8.13 29.07 22.85
CA LEU A 71 9.09 28.92 21.76
C LEU A 71 8.91 30.03 20.73
N ASN A 72 9.99 30.72 20.39
CA ASN A 72 9.98 31.63 19.25
C ASN A 72 9.85 30.86 17.92
N SER A 73 9.43 31.56 16.85
CA SER A 73 9.19 30.99 15.52
C SER A 73 10.38 30.20 14.98
N ILE A 74 11.60 30.73 15.14
CA ILE A 74 12.84 30.08 14.68
C ILE A 74 13.06 28.74 15.39
N THR A 75 12.84 28.69 16.70
CA THR A 75 13.02 27.46 17.48
C THR A 75 11.97 26.42 17.11
N ARG A 76 10.71 26.84 16.89
CA ARG A 76 9.66 25.94 16.39
C ARG A 76 10.04 25.31 15.05
N ILE A 77 10.58 26.10 14.12
CA ILE A 77 11.06 25.62 12.81
C ILE A 77 12.28 24.68 12.97
N LEU A 78 13.27 25.05 13.78
CA LEU A 78 14.49 24.26 13.96
C LEU A 78 14.22 22.90 14.61
N VAL A 79 13.37 22.87 15.64
CA VAL A 79 13.04 21.62 16.35
C VAL A 79 12.18 20.68 15.49
N THR A 80 11.48 21.20 14.48
CA THR A 80 10.61 20.42 13.60
C THR A 80 11.32 20.04 12.30
N LEU A 81 11.47 21.02 11.42
CA LEU A 81 12.08 20.87 10.11
C LEU A 81 13.56 20.52 10.26
N GLY A 82 14.28 21.14 11.18
CA GLY A 82 15.69 20.85 11.42
C GLY A 82 15.92 19.40 11.85
N VAL A 83 15.09 18.85 12.74
CA VAL A 83 15.18 17.43 13.13
C VAL A 83 14.78 16.50 11.98
N GLY A 84 13.76 16.86 11.19
CA GLY A 84 13.41 16.12 9.97
C GLY A 84 14.54 16.07 8.94
N ILE A 85 15.20 17.21 8.69
CA ILE A 85 16.37 17.31 7.81
C ILE A 85 17.54 16.51 8.40
N ALA A 86 17.83 16.64 9.70
CA ALA A 86 18.89 15.89 10.35
C ALA A 86 18.64 14.38 10.24
N ALA A 87 17.41 13.92 10.46
CA ALA A 87 17.04 12.52 10.29
C ALA A 87 17.27 12.04 8.85
N TYR A 88 16.88 12.84 7.85
CA TYR A 88 17.12 12.53 6.44
C TYR A 88 18.61 12.44 6.11
N VAL A 89 19.41 13.42 6.54
CA VAL A 89 20.86 13.45 6.33
C VAL A 89 21.53 12.25 7.00
N MET A 90 21.14 11.92 8.23
CA MET A 90 21.63 10.74 8.93
C MET A 90 21.28 9.45 8.18
N GLY A 91 20.06 9.33 7.65
CA GLY A 91 19.66 8.24 6.77
C GLY A 91 20.58 8.11 5.55
N VAL A 92 20.90 9.23 4.88
CA VAL A 92 21.83 9.25 3.74
C VAL A 92 23.24 8.83 4.15
N LEU A 93 23.78 9.37 5.25
CA LEU A 93 25.13 9.03 5.72
C LEU A 93 25.25 7.55 6.11
N TYR A 94 24.24 7.02 6.78
CA TYR A 94 24.20 5.61 7.19
C TYR A 94 24.08 4.67 5.99
N MET A 95 23.29 5.06 4.98
CA MET A 95 23.22 4.35 3.72
C MET A 95 24.58 4.32 3.00
N GLN A 96 25.29 5.46 2.92
CA GLN A 96 26.59 5.54 2.27
C GLN A 96 27.67 4.71 2.99
N ARG A 97 27.63 4.71 4.33
CA ARG A 97 28.54 3.92 5.16
C ARG A 97 28.17 2.44 5.28
N LYS A 98 27.12 1.98 4.57
CA LYS A 98 26.60 0.60 4.61
C LYS A 98 26.31 0.12 6.04
N ILE A 99 25.86 1.04 6.90
CA ILE A 99 25.36 0.71 8.24
C ILE A 99 24.07 -0.14 8.08
N THR A 100 23.65 -0.83 9.14
CA THR A 100 22.47 -1.69 9.16
C THR A 100 21.28 -1.07 8.40
N GLN A 101 20.72 -1.85 7.47
CA GLN A 101 19.63 -1.39 6.60
C GLN A 101 18.41 -0.94 7.41
N ASN A 102 18.16 -1.59 8.55
CA ASN A 102 17.04 -1.29 9.43
C ASN A 102 17.18 0.10 10.06
N LEU A 103 18.38 0.46 10.52
CA LEU A 103 18.64 1.78 11.10
C LEU A 103 18.50 2.87 10.03
N THR A 104 19.07 2.64 8.84
CA THR A 104 18.93 3.54 7.68
C THR A 104 17.45 3.77 7.35
N THR A 105 16.65 2.71 7.31
CA THR A 105 15.21 2.77 7.01
C THR A 105 14.44 3.52 8.10
N ALA A 106 14.77 3.31 9.37
CA ALA A 106 14.16 4.02 10.49
C ALA A 106 14.40 5.54 10.43
N PHE A 107 15.64 5.98 10.13
CA PHE A 107 15.95 7.40 9.97
C PHE A 107 15.22 8.04 8.80
N PHE A 108 15.14 7.34 7.66
CA PHE A 108 14.35 7.85 6.54
C PHE A 108 12.85 7.88 6.86
N PHE A 109 12.32 6.87 7.54
CA PHE A 109 10.92 6.84 7.95
C PHE A 109 10.59 8.01 8.89
N LEU A 110 11.47 8.26 9.86
CA LEU A 110 11.37 9.42 10.75
C LEU A 110 11.37 10.74 9.95
N SER A 111 12.26 10.87 8.96
CA SER A 111 12.30 12.07 8.11
C SER A 111 11.02 12.27 7.30
N THR A 112 10.40 11.20 6.82
CA THR A 112 9.15 11.26 6.06
C THR A 112 7.99 11.82 6.88
N ILE A 113 7.95 11.56 8.19
CA ILE A 113 6.89 12.09 9.04
C ILE A 113 7.22 13.52 9.47
N LEU A 114 8.49 13.79 9.81
CA LEU A 114 8.90 15.10 10.33
C LEU A 114 9.02 16.19 9.25
N LEU A 115 9.46 15.86 8.03
CA LEU A 115 9.64 16.86 6.97
C LEU A 115 8.32 17.56 6.59
N PRO A 116 7.21 16.85 6.32
CA PRO A 116 5.92 17.49 6.08
C PRO A 116 5.50 18.38 7.25
N THR A 117 5.55 17.87 8.49
CA THR A 117 5.15 18.61 9.69
C THR A 117 6.01 19.86 9.91
N GLY A 118 7.33 19.74 9.70
CA GLY A 118 8.25 20.87 9.77
C GLY A 118 7.99 21.91 8.69
N LEU A 119 7.67 21.48 7.46
CA LEU A 119 7.25 22.40 6.41
C LEU A 119 5.93 23.10 6.77
N PHE A 120 4.93 22.38 7.28
CA PHE A 120 3.68 22.98 7.75
C PHE A 120 3.93 24.09 8.78
N ILE A 121 4.72 23.81 9.81
CA ILE A 121 5.05 24.81 10.84
C ILE A 121 5.83 25.97 10.23
N THR A 122 6.77 25.71 9.33
CA THR A 122 7.55 26.76 8.65
C THR A 122 6.65 27.70 7.85
N PHE A 123 5.68 27.16 7.09
CA PHE A 123 4.73 27.98 6.34
C PHE A 123 3.78 28.76 7.25
N HIS A 124 3.31 28.13 8.34
CA HIS A 124 2.47 28.79 9.34
C HIS A 124 3.18 29.99 9.99
N GLU A 125 4.43 29.80 10.42
CA GLU A 125 5.25 30.87 11.01
C GLU A 125 5.62 31.97 10.00
N ALA A 126 5.70 31.62 8.71
CA ALA A 126 5.90 32.59 7.63
C ALA A 126 4.62 33.37 7.26
N GLY A 127 3.50 33.13 7.96
CA GLY A 127 2.23 33.82 7.77
C GLY A 127 1.35 33.25 6.66
N PHE A 128 1.68 32.07 6.12
CA PHE A 128 0.85 31.38 5.13
C PHE A 128 -0.22 30.53 5.83
N ASP A 129 -1.43 30.58 5.29
CA ASP A 129 -2.49 29.67 5.70
C ASP A 129 -2.23 28.26 5.14
N VAL A 130 -1.93 27.34 6.06
CA VAL A 130 -1.60 25.94 5.76
C VAL A 130 -2.82 25.09 5.36
N GLU A 131 -4.03 25.58 5.60
CA GLU A 131 -5.26 24.89 5.20
C GLU A 131 -5.58 25.13 3.72
N THR A 132 -5.00 26.18 3.12
CA THR A 132 -5.23 26.49 1.71
C THR A 132 -4.62 25.45 0.77
N ALA A 133 -5.29 25.20 -0.35
CA ALA A 133 -4.78 24.31 -1.39
C ALA A 133 -3.43 24.81 -1.95
N GLY A 134 -3.21 26.14 -2.00
CA GLY A 134 -1.98 26.74 -2.50
C GLY A 134 -0.75 26.33 -1.67
N THR A 135 -0.83 26.48 -0.35
CA THR A 135 0.25 26.06 0.55
C THR A 135 0.49 24.55 0.45
N ASN A 136 -0.57 23.75 0.39
CA ASN A 136 -0.46 22.30 0.23
C ASN A 136 0.23 21.88 -1.08
N VAL A 137 0.00 22.60 -2.20
CA VAL A 137 0.70 22.36 -3.48
C VAL A 137 2.20 22.61 -3.33
N VAL A 138 2.59 23.70 -2.68
CA VAL A 138 4.01 24.04 -2.50
C VAL A 138 4.70 23.01 -1.60
N ILE A 139 4.10 22.67 -0.47
CA ILE A 139 4.65 21.67 0.47
C ILE A 139 4.80 20.30 -0.20
N SER A 140 3.73 19.80 -0.82
CA SER A 140 3.76 18.50 -1.51
C SER A 140 4.71 18.51 -2.71
N GLY A 141 4.86 19.64 -3.41
CA GLY A 141 5.83 19.83 -4.48
C GLY A 141 7.29 19.76 -4.01
N ILE A 142 7.62 20.43 -2.89
CA ILE A 142 8.96 20.37 -2.28
C ILE A 142 9.29 18.93 -1.86
N LEU A 143 8.34 18.25 -1.21
CA LEU A 143 8.50 16.86 -0.77
C LEU A 143 8.66 15.91 -1.97
N LEU A 144 7.80 16.06 -3.00
CA LEU A 144 7.93 15.28 -4.22
C LEU A 144 9.30 15.48 -4.87
N GLY A 145 9.74 16.72 -5.03
CA GLY A 145 11.04 17.05 -5.60
C GLY A 145 12.19 16.43 -4.81
N THR A 146 12.12 16.51 -3.48
CA THR A 146 13.12 15.93 -2.57
C THR A 146 13.21 14.42 -2.76
N TYR A 147 12.11 13.69 -2.61
CA TYR A 147 12.12 12.22 -2.67
C TYR A 147 12.34 11.67 -4.09
N LEU A 148 11.91 12.40 -5.13
CA LEU A 148 12.21 12.06 -6.52
C LEU A 148 13.69 12.23 -6.84
N ALA A 149 14.33 13.29 -6.32
CA ALA A 149 15.77 13.47 -6.43
C ALA A 149 16.52 12.36 -5.67
N SER A 150 16.10 12.04 -4.44
CA SER A 150 16.66 10.92 -3.66
C SER A 150 16.51 9.59 -4.41
N TYR A 151 15.34 9.35 -5.01
CA TYR A 151 15.13 8.16 -5.82
C TYR A 151 16.06 8.13 -7.04
N SER A 152 16.23 9.27 -7.71
CA SER A 152 17.08 9.37 -8.89
C SER A 152 18.55 9.12 -8.58
N LEU A 153 19.02 9.57 -7.41
CA LEU A 153 20.40 9.39 -6.95
C LEU A 153 20.65 7.98 -6.40
N TYR A 154 19.76 7.46 -5.56
CA TYR A 154 20.03 6.24 -4.78
C TYR A 154 19.32 4.99 -5.31
N LYS A 155 18.33 5.15 -6.20
CA LYS A 155 17.57 4.07 -6.87
C LYS A 155 17.00 3.01 -5.89
N ARG A 156 16.64 3.41 -4.66
CA ARG A 156 16.02 2.54 -3.65
C ARG A 156 14.50 2.60 -3.70
N ASN A 157 13.84 1.46 -3.51
CA ASN A 157 12.37 1.35 -3.50
C ASN A 157 11.70 2.22 -2.43
N PHE A 158 12.37 2.42 -1.30
CA PHE A 158 11.87 3.26 -0.21
C PHE A 158 11.53 4.67 -0.72
N PHE A 159 12.46 5.32 -1.42
CA PHE A 159 12.23 6.65 -1.98
C PHE A 159 11.15 6.65 -3.06
N LEU A 160 11.06 5.58 -3.86
CA LEU A 160 10.01 5.44 -4.86
C LEU A 160 8.61 5.40 -4.23
N LEU A 161 8.45 4.67 -3.13
CA LEU A 161 7.18 4.61 -2.41
C LEU A 161 6.74 6.00 -1.93
N PHE A 162 7.65 6.77 -1.31
CA PHE A 162 7.32 8.13 -0.88
C PHE A 162 7.14 9.12 -2.02
N THR A 163 7.85 8.93 -3.12
CA THR A 163 7.62 9.69 -4.36
C THR A 163 6.17 9.50 -4.83
N ILE A 164 5.64 8.27 -4.83
CA ILE A 164 4.25 7.99 -5.20
C ILE A 164 3.27 8.64 -4.21
N ILE A 165 3.55 8.56 -2.90
CA ILE A 165 2.69 9.17 -1.87
C ILE A 165 2.62 10.69 -2.04
N TYR A 166 3.77 11.36 -2.16
CA TYR A 166 3.81 12.82 -2.31
C TYR A 166 3.32 13.27 -3.68
N ALA A 167 3.51 12.49 -4.75
CA ALA A 167 2.90 12.75 -6.05
C ALA A 167 1.37 12.68 -5.98
N THR A 168 0.84 11.71 -5.23
CA THR A 168 -0.60 11.58 -4.99
C THR A 168 -1.12 12.78 -4.23
N TRP A 169 -0.46 13.17 -3.14
CA TRP A 169 -0.84 14.37 -2.39
C TRP A 169 -0.79 15.64 -3.26
N LEU A 170 0.27 15.82 -4.05
CA LEU A 170 0.37 16.94 -4.99
C LEU A 170 -0.78 16.94 -6.00
N PHE A 171 -1.18 15.79 -6.54
CA PHE A 171 -2.34 15.69 -7.43
C PHE A 171 -3.63 16.19 -6.76
N PHE A 172 -3.90 15.75 -5.52
CA PHE A 172 -5.08 16.22 -4.78
C PHE A 172 -5.01 17.70 -4.45
N ALA A 173 -3.85 18.20 -3.99
CA ALA A 173 -3.66 19.61 -3.68
C ALA A 173 -3.80 20.49 -4.92
N PHE A 174 -3.19 20.09 -6.04
CA PHE A 174 -3.21 20.84 -7.29
C PHE A 174 -4.60 20.90 -7.91
N THR A 175 -5.31 19.77 -7.94
CA THR A 175 -6.70 19.74 -8.41
C THR A 175 -7.63 20.54 -7.50
N SER A 176 -7.42 20.51 -6.17
CA SER A 176 -8.14 21.39 -5.25
C SER A 176 -7.80 22.87 -5.45
N LEU A 177 -6.57 23.21 -5.84
CA LEU A 177 -6.21 24.60 -6.15
C LEU A 177 -6.92 25.10 -7.41
N LEU A 178 -6.99 24.27 -8.46
CA LEU A 178 -7.62 24.63 -9.73
C LEU A 178 -9.15 24.69 -9.65
N PHE A 179 -9.77 23.77 -8.90
CA PHE A 179 -11.22 23.57 -8.93
C PHE A 179 -11.92 23.82 -7.59
N GLY A 180 -11.18 24.02 -6.50
CA GLY A 180 -11.73 24.14 -5.13
C GLY A 180 -12.54 25.40 -4.87
N GLY A 181 -12.42 26.42 -5.73
CA GLY A 181 -13.26 27.62 -5.67
C GLY A 181 -14.61 27.48 -6.38
N ASN A 182 -14.87 26.38 -7.09
CA ASN A 182 -16.11 26.18 -7.85
C ASN A 182 -17.07 25.26 -7.07
N PRO A 183 -18.17 25.77 -6.51
CA PRO A 183 -19.10 24.98 -5.69
C PRO A 183 -19.66 23.75 -6.42
N ILE A 184 -19.80 23.81 -7.74
CA ILE A 184 -20.32 22.72 -8.58
C ILE A 184 -19.31 21.57 -8.68
N LEU A 185 -18.00 21.88 -8.62
CA LEU A 185 -16.91 20.90 -8.71
C LEU A 185 -16.40 20.46 -7.33
N VAL A 186 -16.86 21.05 -6.23
CA VAL A 186 -16.45 20.65 -4.86
C VAL A 186 -17.36 19.56 -4.30
N GLU A 187 -18.34 19.08 -5.06
CA GLU A 187 -19.18 17.95 -4.67
C GLU A 187 -18.38 16.66 -4.44
N TRP A 188 -18.92 15.79 -3.59
CA TRP A 188 -18.35 14.48 -3.26
C TRP A 188 -18.00 13.63 -4.51
N LYS A 189 -18.74 13.83 -5.62
CA LYS A 189 -18.49 13.18 -6.91
C LYS A 189 -17.11 13.54 -7.47
N PHE A 190 -16.69 14.80 -7.36
CA PHE A 190 -15.36 15.22 -7.81
C PHE A 190 -14.25 14.53 -7.01
N TYR A 191 -14.44 14.38 -5.70
CA TYR A 191 -13.51 13.59 -4.88
C TYR A 191 -13.47 12.13 -5.33
N ALA A 192 -14.63 11.51 -5.60
CA ALA A 192 -14.71 10.14 -6.10
C ALA A 192 -13.98 9.98 -7.45
N TYR A 193 -14.14 10.89 -8.40
CA TYR A 193 -13.39 10.87 -9.66
C TYR A 193 -11.87 10.97 -9.46
N ARG A 194 -11.40 11.81 -8.55
CA ARG A 194 -9.96 11.93 -8.23
C ARG A 194 -9.41 10.64 -7.64
N VAL A 195 -10.15 9.99 -6.74
CA VAL A 195 -9.79 8.69 -6.17
C VAL A 195 -9.80 7.60 -7.26
N MET A 196 -10.76 7.62 -8.18
CA MET A 196 -10.83 6.68 -9.31
C MET A 196 -9.59 6.78 -10.21
N ILE A 197 -9.22 8.00 -10.61
CA ILE A 197 -8.04 8.27 -11.45
C ILE A 197 -6.75 7.87 -10.71
N THR A 198 -6.66 8.16 -9.40
CA THR A 198 -5.51 7.77 -8.57
C THR A 198 -5.40 6.24 -8.48
N GLY A 199 -6.52 5.56 -8.25
CA GLY A 199 -6.57 4.09 -8.18
C GLY A 199 -6.14 3.45 -9.49
N LEU A 200 -6.63 3.96 -10.62
CA LEU A 200 -6.24 3.52 -11.95
C LEU A 200 -4.74 3.76 -12.22
N SER A 201 -4.21 4.92 -11.80
CA SER A 201 -2.79 5.25 -11.91
C SER A 201 -1.92 4.25 -11.13
N PHE A 202 -2.34 3.85 -9.93
CA PHE A 202 -1.62 2.85 -9.14
C PHE A 202 -1.62 1.47 -9.80
N ILE A 203 -2.73 1.08 -10.45
CA ILE A 203 -2.79 -0.15 -11.25
C ILE A 203 -1.77 -0.10 -12.40
N PHE A 204 -1.73 1.00 -13.15
CA PHE A 204 -0.76 1.16 -14.24
C PHE A 204 0.70 1.17 -13.77
N ILE A 205 1.00 1.85 -12.66
CA ILE A 205 2.34 1.85 -12.06
C ILE A 205 2.71 0.44 -11.60
N GLY A 206 1.79 -0.26 -10.94
CA GLY A 206 1.98 -1.66 -10.52
C GLY A 206 2.27 -2.58 -11.70
N TYR A 207 1.58 -2.38 -12.82
CA TYR A 207 1.79 -3.10 -14.07
C TYR A 207 3.19 -2.84 -14.65
N SER A 208 3.63 -1.58 -14.72
CA SER A 208 4.98 -1.22 -15.17
C SER A 208 6.09 -1.87 -14.33
N PHE A 209 5.84 -2.10 -13.04
CA PHE A 209 6.83 -2.69 -12.12
C PHE A 209 6.86 -4.21 -12.12
N ARG A 210 5.91 -4.87 -12.79
CA ARG A 210 5.73 -6.33 -12.75
C ARG A 210 7.00 -7.10 -13.16
N ASP A 211 7.68 -6.63 -14.20
CA ASP A 211 8.84 -7.33 -14.77
C ASP A 211 10.18 -6.89 -14.18
N HIS A 212 10.16 -5.90 -13.28
CA HIS A 212 11.38 -5.37 -12.65
C HIS A 212 11.61 -6.06 -11.30
N GLU A 213 12.60 -6.96 -11.22
CA GLU A 213 12.91 -7.73 -9.99
C GLU A 213 13.03 -6.86 -8.73
N ARG A 214 13.68 -5.69 -8.84
CA ARG A 214 13.84 -4.77 -7.73
C ARG A 214 12.51 -4.19 -7.25
N ARG A 215 11.54 -3.94 -8.14
CA ARG A 215 10.29 -3.20 -7.82
C ARG A 215 9.11 -4.10 -7.53
N LYS A 216 9.27 -5.42 -7.71
CA LYS A 216 8.24 -6.44 -7.53
C LYS A 216 7.57 -6.41 -6.14
N MET A 217 8.30 -6.02 -5.10
CA MET A 217 7.76 -5.88 -3.74
C MET A 217 6.67 -4.79 -3.64
N LEU A 218 6.71 -3.75 -4.48
CA LEU A 218 5.75 -2.66 -4.49
C LEU A 218 4.50 -2.97 -5.33
N THR A 219 4.60 -3.91 -6.27
CA THR A 219 3.50 -4.30 -7.17
C THR A 219 2.27 -4.77 -6.41
N GLY A 220 2.44 -5.59 -5.37
CA GLY A 220 1.34 -6.11 -4.55
C GLY A 220 0.52 -4.99 -3.88
N PRO A 221 1.15 -4.13 -3.05
CA PRO A 221 0.48 -2.98 -2.45
C PRO A 221 -0.13 -2.02 -3.47
N LEU A 222 0.56 -1.71 -4.57
CA LEU A 222 0.05 -0.81 -5.61
C LEU A 222 -1.22 -1.35 -6.26
N TYR A 223 -1.28 -2.65 -6.56
CA TYR A 223 -2.51 -3.26 -7.05
C TYR A 223 -3.62 -3.25 -5.99
N ALA A 224 -3.31 -3.59 -4.73
CA ALA A 224 -4.31 -3.59 -3.68
C ALA A 224 -4.94 -2.20 -3.48
N PHE A 225 -4.12 -1.17 -3.25
CA PHE A 225 -4.61 0.20 -3.09
C PHE A 225 -5.23 0.76 -4.37
N GLY A 226 -4.68 0.41 -5.53
CA GLY A 226 -5.20 0.83 -6.82
C GLY A 226 -6.61 0.30 -7.10
N ILE A 227 -6.82 -0.99 -6.88
CA ILE A 227 -8.12 -1.65 -7.09
C ILE A 227 -9.13 -1.19 -6.04
N LEU A 228 -8.72 -1.12 -4.77
CA LEU A 228 -9.56 -0.59 -3.71
C LEU A 228 -10.04 0.82 -4.05
N GLY A 229 -9.13 1.74 -4.41
CA GLY A 229 -9.48 3.11 -4.77
C GLY A 229 -10.37 3.16 -6.01
N PHE A 230 -10.01 2.42 -7.06
CA PHE A 230 -10.73 2.40 -8.33
C PHE A 230 -12.15 1.84 -8.18
N LEU A 231 -12.31 0.65 -7.59
CA LEU A 231 -13.64 0.03 -7.43
C LEU A 231 -14.48 0.74 -6.36
N ALA A 232 -13.89 1.18 -5.23
CA ALA A 232 -14.64 1.91 -4.22
C ALA A 232 -15.22 3.22 -4.77
N SER A 233 -14.40 3.99 -5.50
CA SER A 233 -14.87 5.23 -6.11
C SER A 233 -15.89 4.98 -7.21
N THR A 234 -15.70 3.97 -8.06
CA THR A 234 -16.67 3.62 -9.11
C THR A 234 -18.01 3.19 -8.51
N LEU A 235 -17.99 2.38 -7.44
CA LEU A 235 -19.21 1.97 -6.73
C LEU A 235 -19.89 3.17 -6.08
N ALA A 236 -19.11 4.03 -5.42
CA ALA A 236 -19.60 5.24 -4.78
C ALA A 236 -20.23 6.21 -5.78
N LEU A 237 -19.64 6.37 -6.98
CA LEU A 237 -20.21 7.17 -8.07
C LEU A 237 -21.58 6.66 -8.55
N GLY A 238 -21.89 5.37 -8.34
CA GLY A 238 -23.22 4.83 -8.53
C GLY A 238 -24.29 5.47 -7.63
N GLY A 239 -23.91 5.98 -6.45
CA GLY A 239 -24.82 6.64 -5.50
C GLY A 239 -25.87 5.69 -4.91
N TRP A 240 -26.85 6.23 -4.20
CA TRP A 240 -28.01 5.49 -3.70
C TRP A 240 -29.32 6.18 -4.10
N ARG A 241 -30.43 5.46 -4.12
CA ARG A 241 -31.76 6.07 -4.34
C ARG A 241 -32.05 7.20 -3.34
N PRO A 242 -32.58 8.36 -3.79
CA PRO A 242 -33.02 8.71 -5.15
C PRO A 242 -31.94 9.38 -6.03
N GLU A 243 -30.74 9.68 -5.52
CA GLU A 243 -29.68 10.44 -6.20
C GLU A 243 -28.69 9.57 -7.00
N GLN A 244 -29.09 8.34 -7.35
CA GLN A 244 -28.23 7.37 -8.02
C GLN A 244 -27.85 7.80 -9.44
N SER A 245 -26.62 7.49 -9.84
CA SER A 245 -26.19 7.61 -11.23
C SER A 245 -26.47 6.31 -11.95
N LEU A 246 -27.52 6.30 -12.80
CA LEU A 246 -27.87 5.15 -13.62
C LEU A 246 -26.71 4.66 -14.49
N VAL A 247 -25.88 5.59 -14.98
CA VAL A 247 -24.71 5.27 -15.81
C VAL A 247 -23.70 4.44 -15.01
N TRP A 248 -23.31 4.91 -13.82
CA TRP A 248 -22.33 4.21 -13.00
C TRP A 248 -22.87 2.91 -12.40
N GLU A 249 -24.14 2.89 -11.98
CA GLU A 249 -24.80 1.70 -11.45
C GLU A 249 -24.88 0.58 -12.50
N LEU A 250 -25.14 0.91 -13.77
CA LEU A 250 -25.19 -0.07 -14.87
C LEU A 250 -23.81 -0.51 -15.35
N LEU A 251 -22.83 0.42 -15.38
CA LEU A 251 -21.47 0.11 -15.83
C LEU A 251 -20.66 -0.67 -14.79
N PHE A 252 -20.90 -0.43 -13.50
CA PHE A 252 -20.14 -1.03 -12.41
C PHE A 252 -19.94 -2.55 -12.52
N PRO A 253 -20.98 -3.39 -12.72
CA PRO A 253 -20.77 -4.84 -12.80
C PRO A 253 -19.87 -5.24 -13.98
N GLY A 254 -19.96 -4.54 -15.11
CA GLY A 254 -19.07 -4.77 -16.25
C GLY A 254 -17.61 -4.40 -15.94
N ILE A 255 -17.41 -3.27 -15.26
CA ILE A 255 -16.08 -2.82 -14.81
C ILE A 255 -15.49 -3.80 -13.79
N ASP A 256 -16.27 -4.24 -12.82
CA ASP A 256 -15.83 -5.15 -11.77
C ASP A 256 -15.47 -6.54 -12.32
N LEU A 257 -16.31 -7.08 -13.22
CA LEU A 257 -15.98 -8.32 -13.94
C LEU A 257 -14.71 -8.18 -14.79
N ALA A 258 -14.49 -7.02 -15.42
CA ALA A 258 -13.24 -6.76 -16.14
C ALA A 258 -12.03 -6.75 -15.20
N VAL A 259 -12.15 -6.19 -13.99
CA VAL A 259 -11.09 -6.24 -12.96
C VAL A 259 -10.82 -7.67 -12.50
N ILE A 260 -11.87 -8.48 -12.25
CA ILE A 260 -11.72 -9.91 -11.91
C ILE A 260 -11.01 -10.65 -13.05
N PHE A 261 -11.41 -10.42 -14.30
CA PHE A 261 -10.79 -11.02 -15.49
C PHE A 261 -9.31 -10.63 -15.61
N LEU A 262 -8.98 -9.34 -15.40
CA LEU A 262 -7.59 -8.87 -15.34
C LEU A 262 -6.80 -9.58 -14.24
N GLY A 263 -7.44 -9.96 -13.13
CA GLY A 263 -6.82 -10.77 -12.08
C GLY A 263 -6.35 -12.15 -12.55
N VAL A 264 -7.11 -12.78 -13.45
CA VAL A 264 -6.73 -14.04 -14.10
C VAL A 264 -5.55 -13.82 -15.05
N VAL A 265 -5.62 -12.79 -15.91
CA VAL A 265 -4.57 -12.45 -16.89
C VAL A 265 -3.25 -12.07 -16.20
N PHE A 266 -3.33 -11.24 -15.16
CA PHE A 266 -2.17 -10.79 -14.39
C PHE A 266 -1.72 -11.80 -13.33
N LYS A 267 -2.43 -12.92 -13.16
CA LYS A 267 -2.16 -13.97 -12.17
C LYS A 267 -1.98 -13.40 -10.77
N THR A 268 -2.82 -12.41 -10.41
CA THR A 268 -2.70 -11.65 -9.16
C THR A 268 -3.93 -11.86 -8.28
N ARG A 269 -3.72 -12.37 -7.06
CA ARG A 269 -4.81 -12.64 -6.10
C ARG A 269 -5.56 -11.38 -5.67
N ALA A 270 -4.90 -10.22 -5.60
CA ALA A 270 -5.52 -8.96 -5.18
C ALA A 270 -6.73 -8.59 -6.06
N PHE A 271 -6.62 -8.69 -7.38
CA PHE A 271 -7.71 -8.43 -8.31
C PHE A 271 -8.90 -9.36 -8.11
N LEU A 272 -8.64 -10.65 -7.89
CA LEU A 272 -9.69 -11.64 -7.66
C LEU A 272 -10.39 -11.40 -6.32
N VAL A 273 -9.64 -11.16 -5.25
CA VAL A 273 -10.19 -10.98 -3.90
C VAL A 273 -10.97 -9.67 -3.79
N PHE A 274 -10.39 -8.55 -4.21
CA PHE A 274 -11.06 -7.26 -4.13
C PHE A 274 -12.21 -7.17 -5.12
N GLY A 275 -12.05 -7.65 -6.35
CA GLY A 275 -13.16 -7.71 -7.32
C GLY A 275 -14.33 -8.53 -6.79
N ALA A 276 -14.10 -9.75 -6.28
CA ALA A 276 -15.19 -10.55 -5.70
C ALA A 276 -15.88 -9.87 -4.50
N MET A 277 -15.11 -9.18 -3.66
CA MET A 277 -15.64 -8.41 -2.53
C MET A 277 -16.53 -7.25 -2.99
N PHE A 278 -16.11 -6.52 -4.03
CA PHE A 278 -16.88 -5.42 -4.61
C PHE A 278 -18.10 -5.90 -5.39
N LEU A 279 -18.01 -7.01 -6.11
CA LEU A 279 -19.16 -7.68 -6.72
C LEU A 279 -20.22 -8.00 -5.66
N MET A 280 -19.79 -8.58 -4.54
CA MET A 280 -20.67 -8.91 -3.42
C MET A 280 -21.30 -7.65 -2.84
N ALA A 281 -20.50 -6.59 -2.60
CA ALA A 281 -21.01 -5.31 -2.10
C ALA A 281 -22.05 -4.69 -3.06
N TYR A 282 -21.83 -4.76 -4.37
CA TYR A 282 -22.76 -4.28 -5.38
C TYR A 282 -24.06 -5.10 -5.40
N ILE A 283 -23.98 -6.43 -5.32
CA ILE A 283 -25.16 -7.29 -5.23
C ILE A 283 -25.97 -6.96 -3.97
N LEU A 284 -25.30 -6.78 -2.82
CA LEU A 284 -25.95 -6.38 -1.57
C LEU A 284 -26.64 -5.02 -1.69
N LYS A 285 -26.01 -4.05 -2.38
CA LYS A 285 -26.58 -2.74 -2.68
C LYS A 285 -27.85 -2.85 -3.53
N ILE A 286 -27.78 -3.49 -4.70
CA ILE A 286 -28.94 -3.59 -5.61
C ILE A 286 -30.08 -4.38 -4.96
N THR A 287 -29.78 -5.46 -4.24
CA THR A 287 -30.83 -6.23 -3.57
C THR A 287 -31.51 -5.43 -2.46
N SER A 288 -30.78 -4.60 -1.71
CA SER A 288 -31.40 -3.74 -0.69
C SER A 288 -32.18 -2.58 -1.31
N GLU A 289 -31.72 -1.97 -2.40
CA GLU A 289 -32.40 -0.84 -3.03
C GLU A 289 -33.69 -1.20 -3.77
N TYR A 290 -33.75 -2.41 -4.34
CA TYR A 290 -34.85 -2.82 -5.21
C TYR A 290 -35.76 -3.88 -4.59
N PHE A 291 -35.28 -4.64 -3.61
CA PHE A 291 -36.04 -5.74 -2.98
C PHE A 291 -36.19 -5.60 -1.46
N SER A 292 -35.95 -4.40 -0.89
CA SER A 292 -36.05 -4.14 0.56
C SER A 292 -37.46 -4.32 1.14
N SER A 293 -38.51 -4.32 0.33
CA SER A 293 -39.88 -4.51 0.83
C SER A 293 -40.15 -5.98 1.19
N GLY A 294 -40.48 -6.23 2.46
CA GLY A 294 -40.93 -7.54 2.96
C GLY A 294 -39.82 -8.61 2.98
N PHE A 295 -40.15 -9.84 2.59
CA PHE A 295 -39.21 -10.97 2.55
C PHE A 295 -38.31 -11.02 1.30
N GLY A 296 -38.45 -10.05 0.38
CA GLY A 296 -37.75 -10.03 -0.91
C GLY A 296 -36.22 -9.98 -0.78
N TRP A 297 -35.71 -9.22 0.18
CA TRP A 297 -34.27 -9.03 0.36
C TRP A 297 -33.54 -10.30 0.84
N PRO A 298 -33.94 -10.96 1.95
CA PRO A 298 -33.34 -12.23 2.36
C PRO A 298 -33.46 -13.33 1.31
N LEU A 299 -34.62 -13.45 0.65
CA LEU A 299 -34.85 -14.49 -0.36
C LEU A 299 -33.98 -14.28 -1.60
N SER A 300 -33.80 -13.05 -2.04
CA SER A 300 -32.91 -12.72 -3.18
C SER A 300 -31.47 -13.12 -2.87
N LEU A 301 -30.99 -12.87 -1.64
CA LEU A 301 -29.64 -13.25 -1.22
C LEU A 301 -29.45 -14.77 -1.16
N VAL A 302 -30.45 -15.51 -0.65
CA VAL A 302 -30.42 -16.97 -0.66
C VAL A 302 -30.36 -17.52 -2.09
N LEU A 303 -31.21 -17.01 -2.98
CA LEU A 303 -31.24 -17.44 -4.39
C LEU A 303 -29.92 -17.12 -5.11
N LEU A 304 -29.38 -15.91 -4.93
CA LEU A 304 -28.09 -15.52 -5.48
C LEU A 304 -26.97 -16.43 -4.97
N GLY A 305 -26.93 -16.70 -3.67
CA GLY A 305 -25.96 -17.63 -3.08
C GLY A 305 -26.03 -19.03 -3.69
N LEU A 306 -27.24 -19.57 -3.86
CA LEU A 306 -27.45 -20.86 -4.51
C LEU A 306 -26.98 -20.87 -5.97
N VAL A 307 -27.26 -19.80 -6.73
CA VAL A 307 -26.80 -19.64 -8.12
C VAL A 307 -25.27 -19.63 -8.19
N PHE A 308 -24.58 -18.89 -7.31
CA PHE A 308 -23.11 -18.88 -7.29
C PHE A 308 -22.52 -20.24 -6.92
N ILE A 309 -23.10 -20.95 -5.95
CA ILE A 309 -22.68 -22.33 -5.61
C ILE A 309 -22.86 -23.25 -6.82
N ALA A 310 -23.99 -23.18 -7.52
CA ALA A 310 -24.25 -23.98 -8.71
C ALA A 310 -23.26 -23.69 -9.85
N ILE A 311 -22.98 -22.41 -10.12
CA ILE A 311 -21.98 -21.99 -11.12
C ILE A 311 -20.58 -22.49 -10.73
N GLY A 312 -20.19 -22.36 -9.46
CA GLY A 312 -18.90 -22.84 -8.95
C GLY A 312 -18.74 -24.35 -9.12
N TYR A 313 -19.78 -25.12 -8.76
CA TYR A 313 -19.79 -26.58 -8.95
C TYR A 313 -19.69 -26.98 -10.42
N PHE A 314 -20.47 -26.32 -11.30
CA PHE A 314 -20.45 -26.61 -12.74
C PHE A 314 -19.09 -26.29 -13.37
N THR A 315 -18.48 -25.17 -12.98
CA THR A 315 -17.14 -24.76 -13.44
C THR A 315 -16.08 -25.78 -13.02
N TYR A 316 -16.12 -26.26 -11.77
CA TYR A 316 -15.23 -27.32 -11.29
C TYR A 316 -15.40 -28.62 -12.10
N HIS A 317 -16.63 -29.01 -12.39
CA HIS A 317 -16.93 -30.21 -13.16
C HIS A 317 -16.45 -30.12 -14.62
N LEU A 318 -16.65 -28.98 -15.28
CA LEU A 318 -16.14 -28.72 -16.63
C LEU A 318 -14.62 -28.76 -16.71
N ASN A 319 -13.94 -28.14 -15.73
CA ASN A 319 -12.48 -28.14 -15.67
C ASN A 319 -11.93 -29.57 -15.58
N ARG A 320 -12.56 -30.42 -14.75
CA ARG A 320 -12.18 -31.83 -14.60
C ARG A 320 -12.47 -32.68 -15.85
N LYS A 321 -13.46 -32.32 -16.67
CA LYS A 321 -13.89 -33.10 -17.84
C LYS A 321 -13.18 -32.73 -19.15
N TYR A 322 -12.72 -31.48 -19.29
CA TYR A 322 -12.20 -30.96 -20.56
C TYR A 322 -10.80 -30.33 -20.48
N LEU A 323 -10.27 -30.00 -19.30
CA LEU A 323 -9.00 -29.29 -19.12
C LEU A 323 -8.03 -30.01 -18.16
N GLY A 324 -8.42 -31.19 -17.65
CA GLY A 324 -7.60 -32.07 -16.82
C GLY A 324 -7.26 -33.35 -17.57
#